data_AF-A0A8X6IDV8-F1
#
_entry.id   AF-A0A8X6IDV8-F1
#
_cell.length_a   1.000
_cell.length_b   1.000
_cell.length_c   1.000
_cell.angle_alpha   90.00
_cell.angle_beta   90.00
_cell.angle_gamma   90.00
#
_symmetry.space_group_name_H-M   'P 1'
#
loop_
_entity.id
_entity.type
_entity.pdbx_description
1 polymer ?
#
loop_
_entity_poly.entity_id
_entity_poly.type
_entity_poly.pdbx_seq_one_letter_code
_entity_poly.pdbx_strand_id
1 'polypeptide(L)'
;MSGDDRKDNRLRSCALYQLEHNIQDLLEKVPHHLQEPLQSLLQTDPWKRPNAQNFSMIKYFSDPSVHALQYLDVIQMKDSTHKMHFYHSLKAQLPGIPK
;
A
#
# COMPACT_ATOMS: atom_id res chain seq x y z
N MET A 1 -2.21 -38.99 5.82
CA MET A 1 -2.28 -37.63 5.23
C MET A 1 -3.56 -37.58 4.40
N SER A 2 -4.59 -36.95 4.94
CA SER A 2 -5.98 -37.12 4.51
C SER A 2 -6.22 -36.49 3.14
N GLY A 3 -7.16 -37.03 2.36
CA GLY A 3 -7.50 -36.54 1.02
C GLY A 3 -8.07 -35.12 0.98
N ASP A 4 -8.41 -34.57 2.15
CA ASP A 4 -8.97 -33.24 2.37
C ASP A 4 -7.89 -32.14 2.27
N ASP A 5 -6.74 -32.33 2.93
CA ASP A 5 -5.60 -31.39 2.92
C ASP A 5 -5.05 -31.11 1.50
N ARG A 6 -5.15 -32.10 0.60
CA ARG A 6 -4.70 -31.98 -0.81
C ARG A 6 -5.66 -31.17 -1.68
N LYS A 7 -6.92 -31.04 -1.30
CA LYS A 7 -7.89 -30.20 -2.02
C LYS A 7 -7.76 -28.75 -1.58
N ASP A 8 -7.62 -28.51 -0.28
CA ASP A 8 -7.38 -27.18 0.28
C ASP A 8 -6.08 -26.56 -0.21
N ASN A 9 -5.00 -27.35 -0.30
CA ASN A 9 -3.75 -26.84 -0.84
C ASN A 9 -3.88 -26.44 -2.33
N ARG A 10 -4.62 -27.23 -3.12
CA ARG A 10 -4.86 -26.91 -4.54
C ARG A 10 -5.77 -25.71 -4.74
N LEU A 11 -6.81 -25.57 -3.92
CA LEU A 11 -7.72 -24.41 -3.94
C LEU A 11 -6.97 -23.13 -3.56
N ARG A 12 -6.12 -23.20 -2.52
CA ARG A 12 -5.25 -22.09 -2.11
C ARG A 12 -4.26 -21.69 -3.20
N SER A 13 -3.61 -22.65 -3.85
CA SER A 13 -2.71 -22.37 -4.98
C SER A 13 -3.46 -21.72 -6.15
N CYS A 14 -4.68 -22.14 -6.46
CA CYS A 14 -5.50 -21.56 -7.52
C CYS A 14 -5.90 -20.11 -7.19
N ALA A 15 -6.34 -19.85 -5.96
CA ALA A 15 -6.71 -18.50 -5.51
C ALA A 15 -5.53 -17.53 -5.51
N LEU A 16 -4.34 -17.98 -5.09
CA LEU A 16 -3.11 -17.17 -5.15
C LEU A 16 -2.70 -16.88 -6.60
N TYR A 17 -2.77 -17.87 -7.49
CA TYR A 17 -2.51 -17.67 -8.92
C TYR A 17 -3.47 -16.65 -9.54
N GLN A 18 -4.75 -16.72 -9.17
CA GLN A 18 -5.76 -15.76 -9.61
C GLN A 18 -5.46 -14.33 -9.11
N LEU A 19 -5.01 -14.21 -7.86
CA LEU A 19 -4.60 -12.93 -7.25
C LEU A 19 -3.35 -12.36 -7.92
N GLU A 20 -2.33 -13.18 -8.19
CA GLU A 20 -1.13 -12.77 -8.91
C GLU A 20 -1.43 -12.32 -10.35
N HIS A 21 -2.43 -12.91 -11.01
CA HIS A 21 -2.84 -12.45 -12.33
C HIS A 21 -3.62 -11.13 -12.26
N ASN A 22 -4.57 -11.03 -11.32
CA ASN A 22 -5.39 -9.83 -11.14
C ASN A 22 -4.60 -8.63 -10.62
N ILE A 23 -3.49 -8.85 -9.90
CA ILE A 23 -2.68 -7.73 -9.41
C ILE A 23 -2.05 -6.96 -10.56
N GLN A 24 -1.77 -7.60 -11.70
CA GLN A 24 -1.11 -6.95 -12.82
C GLN A 24 -1.92 -5.76 -13.35
N ASP A 25 -3.24 -5.92 -13.47
CA ASP A 25 -4.16 -4.84 -13.87
C ASP A 25 -4.25 -3.72 -12.82
N LEU A 26 -4.02 -4.06 -11.54
CA LEU A 26 -3.99 -3.10 -10.45
C LEU A 26 -2.68 -2.32 -10.41
N LEU A 27 -1.54 -2.98 -10.69
CA LEU A 27 -0.21 -2.38 -10.58
C LEU A 27 -0.05 -1.15 -11.47
N GLU A 28 -0.68 -1.14 -12.65
CA GLU A 28 -0.67 0.02 -13.56
C GLU A 28 -1.31 1.27 -12.92
N LYS A 29 -2.24 1.09 -11.99
CA LYS A 29 -2.94 2.17 -11.27
C LYS A 29 -2.25 2.57 -9.98
N VAL A 30 -1.27 1.79 -9.55
CA VAL A 30 -0.54 2.02 -8.30
C VAL A 30 0.74 2.80 -8.59
N PRO A 31 1.15 3.72 -7.70
CA PRO A 31 2.46 4.37 -7.76
C PRO A 31 3.60 3.36 -7.93
N HIS A 32 4.54 3.66 -8.84
CA HIS A 32 5.65 2.78 -9.18
C HIS A 32 6.42 2.26 -7.94
N HIS A 33 6.62 3.11 -6.93
CA HIS A 33 7.32 2.77 -5.70
C HIS A 33 6.63 1.72 -4.81
N LEU A 34 5.34 1.45 -5.04
CA LEU A 34 4.56 0.45 -4.31
C LEU A 34 4.34 -0.84 -5.11
N GLN A 35 4.63 -0.85 -6.40
CA GLN A 35 4.33 -1.99 -7.27
C GLN A 35 5.07 -3.26 -6.85
N GLU A 36 6.38 -3.19 -6.62
CA GLU A 36 7.20 -4.34 -6.20
C GLU A 36 6.88 -4.78 -4.76
N PRO A 37 6.75 -3.88 -3.77
CA PRO A 37 6.30 -4.27 -2.44
C PRO A 37 4.91 -4.91 -2.40
N LEU A 38 3.96 -4.45 -3.21
CA LEU A 38 2.63 -5.07 -3.28
C LEU A 38 2.68 -6.49 -3.86
N GLN A 39 3.50 -6.75 -4.88
CA GLN A 39 3.71 -8.10 -5.40
C GLN A 39 4.34 -9.01 -4.33
N SER A 40 5.26 -8.47 -3.52
CA SER A 40 5.89 -9.23 -2.44
C SER A 40 4.89 -9.69 -1.36
N LEU A 41 3.75 -9.00 -1.19
CA LEU A 41 2.68 -9.42 -0.27
C LEU A 41 1.95 -10.69 -0.74
N LEU A 42 1.94 -10.96 -2.05
CA LEU A 42 1.30 -12.14 -2.64
C LEU A 42 2.20 -13.38 -2.67
N GLN A 43 3.45 -13.26 -2.21
CA GLN A 43 4.38 -14.40 -2.18
C GLN A 43 3.77 -15.60 -1.45
N THR A 44 3.78 -16.75 -2.12
CA THR A 44 3.27 -18.02 -1.56
C THR A 44 4.12 -18.48 -0.37
N ASP A 45 5.43 -18.23 -0.43
CA ASP A 45 6.37 -18.51 0.65
C ASP A 45 6.26 -17.43 1.76
N PRO A 46 5.82 -17.78 2.99
CA PRO A 46 5.66 -16.82 4.07
C PRO A 46 6.96 -16.12 4.47
N TRP A 47 8.12 -16.77 4.27
CA TRP A 47 9.42 -16.21 4.65
C TRP A 47 9.88 -15.10 3.69
N LYS A 48 9.33 -15.06 2.48
CA LYS A 48 9.59 -14.01 1.47
C LYS A 48 8.59 -12.86 1.53
N ARG A 49 7.46 -13.06 2.23
CA ARG A 49 6.41 -12.05 2.38
C ARG A 49 6.83 -11.03 3.45
N PRO A 50 6.82 -9.72 3.17
CA PRO A 50 7.14 -8.75 4.20
C PRO A 50 6.06 -8.73 5.28
N ASN A 51 6.48 -8.58 6.54
CA ASN A 51 5.57 -8.28 7.63
C ASN A 51 5.13 -6.80 7.58
N ALA A 52 4.11 -6.47 8.38
CA ALA A 52 3.55 -5.11 8.41
C ALA A 52 4.58 -4.02 8.76
N GLN A 53 5.54 -4.32 9.63
CA GLN A 53 6.59 -3.37 10.00
C GLN A 53 7.55 -3.11 8.84
N ASN A 54 7.94 -4.15 8.10
CA ASN A 54 8.81 -3.99 6.94
C ASN A 54 8.10 -3.26 5.80
N PHE A 55 6.82 -3.53 5.61
CA PHE A 55 6.00 -2.85 4.60
C PHE A 55 5.78 -1.37 4.93
N SER A 56 5.60 -1.00 6.20
CA SER A 56 5.41 0.40 6.59
C SER A 56 6.66 1.26 6.41
N MET A 57 7.85 0.65 6.34
CA MET A 57 9.13 1.34 6.11
C MET A 57 9.41 1.71 4.64
N ILE A 58 8.51 1.39 3.70
CA ILE A 58 8.68 1.75 2.30
C ILE A 58 8.75 3.28 2.17
N LYS A 59 9.79 3.78 1.49
CA LYS A 59 10.07 5.23 1.34
C LYS A 59 8.90 6.04 0.80
N TYR A 60 8.04 5.43 -0.01
CA TYR A 60 6.81 6.05 -0.51
C TYR A 60 5.94 6.62 0.62
N PHE A 61 5.80 5.87 1.72
CA PHE A 61 5.05 6.31 2.88
C PHE A 61 5.76 7.39 3.70
N SER A 62 7.04 7.66 3.44
CA SER A 62 7.77 8.78 4.05
C SER A 62 7.67 10.08 3.24
N ASP A 63 7.07 10.05 2.04
CA ASP A 63 6.98 11.21 1.17
C ASP A 63 6.08 12.30 1.80
N PRO A 64 6.56 13.55 1.94
CA PRO A 64 5.78 14.63 2.53
C PRO A 64 4.48 14.93 1.78
N SER A 65 4.47 14.81 0.45
CA SER A 65 3.31 15.05 -0.40
C SER A 65 2.26 13.96 -0.20
N VAL A 66 2.69 12.69 -0.07
CA VAL A 66 1.81 11.57 0.26
C VAL A 66 1.16 11.78 1.63
N HIS A 67 1.94 12.15 2.64
CA HIS A 67 1.42 12.49 3.97
C HIS A 67 0.43 13.65 3.92
N ALA A 68 0.72 14.68 3.12
CA ALA A 68 -0.15 15.84 2.99
C ALA A 68 -1.52 15.43 2.42
N LEU A 69 -1.53 14.58 1.39
CA LEU A 69 -2.76 14.04 0.80
C LEU A 69 -3.54 13.18 1.81
N GLN A 70 -2.87 12.28 2.53
CA GLN A 70 -3.52 11.47 3.57
C GLN A 70 -4.10 12.33 4.71
N TYR A 71 -3.40 13.41 5.09
CA TYR A 71 -3.87 14.29 6.14
C TYR A 71 -5.09 15.11 5.71
N LEU A 72 -5.23 15.42 4.41
CA LEU A 72 -6.42 16.09 3.86
C LEU A 72 -7.70 15.28 4.07
N ASP A 73 -7.63 13.94 4.08
CA ASP A 73 -8.82 13.11 4.30
C ASP A 73 -9.40 13.28 5.72
N VAL A 74 -8.55 13.61 6.70
CA VAL A 74 -8.94 13.73 8.12
C VAL A 74 -8.91 15.17 8.63
N ILE A 75 -8.46 16.14 7.82
CA ILE A 75 -8.24 17.53 8.24
C ILE A 75 -9.51 18.19 8.78
N GLN A 76 -10.68 17.83 8.26
CA GLN A 76 -11.96 18.40 8.67
C GLN A 76 -12.25 18.16 10.15
N MET A 77 -11.79 17.03 10.68
CA MET A 77 -11.94 16.62 12.07
C MET A 77 -10.95 17.29 13.03
N LYS A 78 -9.98 18.05 12.52
CA LYS A 78 -8.98 18.77 13.33
C LYS A 78 -9.50 20.15 13.74
N ASP A 79 -8.97 20.66 14.84
CA ASP A 79 -9.22 22.03 15.30
C ASP A 79 -8.51 23.08 14.42
N SER A 80 -8.84 24.34 14.66
CA SER A 80 -8.36 25.48 13.89
C SER A 80 -6.83 25.65 13.91
N THR A 81 -6.17 25.30 15.02
CA THR A 81 -4.71 25.45 15.16
C THR A 81 -3.99 24.49 14.24
N HIS A 82 -4.35 23.20 14.27
CA HIS A 82 -3.77 22.20 13.38
C HIS A 82 -4.06 22.52 11.90
N LYS A 83 -5.27 22.97 11.58
CA LYS A 83 -5.63 23.43 10.23
C LYS A 83 -4.72 24.56 9.75
N MET A 84 -4.53 25.60 10.58
CA MET A 84 -3.65 26.73 10.24
C MET A 84 -2.22 26.27 9.93
N HIS A 85 -1.63 25.46 10.81
CA HIS A 85 -0.27 24.96 10.61
C HIS A 85 -0.14 24.11 9.34
N PHE A 86 -1.09 23.21 9.12
CA PHE A 86 -1.10 22.34 7.94
C PHE A 86 -1.23 23.13 6.63
N TYR A 87 -2.16 24.07 6.52
CA TYR A 87 -2.31 24.85 5.29
C TYR A 87 -1.09 25.75 5.02
N HIS A 88 -0.35 26.16 6.06
CA HIS A 88 0.92 26.84 5.88
C HIS A 88 2.00 25.90 5.32
N SER A 89 2.13 24.67 5.84
CA SER A 89 3.12 23.70 5.34
C SER A 89 2.77 23.13 3.96
N LEU A 90 1.47 22.99 3.64
CA LEU A 90 0.98 22.43 2.39
C LEU A 90 1.52 23.17 1.17
N LYS A 91 1.67 24.50 1.25
CA LYS A 91 2.21 25.32 0.14
C LYS A 91 3.59 24.85 -0.33
N ALA A 92 4.43 24.36 0.56
CA ALA A 92 5.76 23.85 0.24
C ALA A 92 5.72 22.44 -0.39
N GLN A 93 4.64 21.69 -0.18
CA GLN A 93 4.46 20.32 -0.64
C GLN A 93 3.73 20.25 -2.00
N LEU A 94 2.94 21.27 -2.35
CA LEU A 94 2.22 21.34 -3.63
C LEU A 94 3.09 21.07 -4.88
N PRO A 95 4.34 21.56 -4.98
CA PRO A 95 5.18 21.29 -6.14
C PRO A 95 5.56 19.80 -6.31
N GLY A 96 5.51 19.01 -5.22
CA GLY A 96 5.80 17.58 -5.23
C GLY A 96 4.61 16.70 -5.61
N ILE A 97 3.40 17.27 -5.72
CA ILE A 97 2.20 16.54 -6.10
C ILE A 97 2.10 16.51 -7.64
N PRO A 98 2.01 15.32 -8.26
CA PRO A 98 1.77 15.20 -9.70
C PRO A 98 0.50 15.96 -10.13
N LYS A 99 0.54 16.59 -11.31
CA LYS A 99 -0.59 17.34 -11.89
C LYS A 99 -1.64 16.43 -12.52
#